data_AF-A0A6H1ZSZ6-F1
#
_entry.id   AF-A0A6H1ZSZ6-F1
#
_cell.length_a   1.000
_cell.length_b   1.000
_cell.length_c   1.000
_cell.angle_alpha   90.00
_cell.angle_beta   90.00
_cell.angle_gamma   90.00
#
_symmetry.space_group_name_H-M   'P 1'
#
loop_
_entity.id
_entity.type
_entity.pdbx_description
1 polymer ?
#
loop_
_entity_poly.entity_id
_entity_poly.type
_entity_poly.pdbx_seq_one_letter_code
_entity_poly.pdbx_strand_id
1 'polypeptide(L)'
;MNLRPPPTTNNLAEIRKWCEELYRFLEYPVFPGDSISPRLNYAVDSEATDTYVITLNGVKSYIAGLIITFKANTINTGACTININGLGAKSLKINGDTTDPANGWIKAGSIVLAVYDGTNFQILNPDMTP
;
A
#
# COMPACT_ATOMS: atom_id res chain seq x y z
N MET A 1 31.06 3.64 -4.16
CA MET A 1 31.24 2.31 -4.80
C MET A 1 31.22 2.56 -6.30
N ASN A 2 32.28 2.25 -7.04
CA ASN A 2 32.40 2.66 -8.45
C ASN A 2 31.68 1.67 -9.37
N LEU A 3 30.96 2.20 -10.38
CA LEU A 3 30.34 1.40 -11.43
C LEU A 3 31.38 0.62 -12.24
N ARG A 4 31.06 -0.64 -12.58
CA ARG A 4 31.82 -1.40 -13.58
C ARG A 4 31.61 -0.76 -14.97
N PRO A 5 32.64 -0.69 -15.83
CA PRO A 5 32.46 -0.20 -17.20
C PRO A 5 31.45 -1.04 -18.00
N PRO A 6 30.78 -0.45 -19.02
CA PRO A 6 29.84 -1.16 -19.88
C PRO A 6 30.48 -2.39 -20.53
N PRO A 7 29.77 -3.53 -20.63
CA PRO A 7 30.24 -4.68 -21.37
C PRO A 7 30.36 -4.34 -22.85
N THR A 8 31.46 -4.77 -23.48
CA THR A 8 31.72 -4.61 -24.92
C THR A 8 31.28 -5.83 -25.73
N THR A 9 30.77 -6.87 -25.06
CA THR A 9 30.30 -8.11 -25.65
C THR A 9 28.79 -8.03 -25.90
N ASN A 10 28.30 -8.74 -26.92
CA ASN A 10 26.84 -8.95 -27.11
C ASN A 10 26.29 -10.07 -26.21
N ASN A 11 27.01 -10.43 -25.14
CA ASN A 11 26.60 -11.48 -24.23
C ASN A 11 25.49 -10.95 -23.31
N LEU A 12 24.27 -11.48 -23.51
CA LEU A 12 23.08 -11.07 -22.76
C LEU A 12 23.23 -11.24 -21.24
N ALA A 13 24.00 -12.22 -20.76
CA ALA A 13 24.21 -12.43 -19.34
C ALA A 13 25.09 -11.32 -18.72
N GLU A 14 26.11 -10.86 -19.46
CA GLU A 14 26.98 -9.78 -19.02
C GLU A 14 26.29 -8.42 -19.08
N ILE A 15 25.52 -8.19 -20.16
CA ILE A 15 24.67 -7.01 -20.33
C ILE A 15 23.66 -6.94 -19.18
N ARG A 16 22.96 -8.04 -18.87
CA ARG A 16 21.99 -8.10 -17.76
C ARG A 16 22.65 -7.75 -16.42
N LYS A 17 23.79 -8.36 -16.12
CA LYS A 17 24.50 -8.13 -14.86
C LYS A 17 24.95 -6.67 -14.71
N TRP A 18 25.42 -6.06 -15.80
CA TRP A 18 25.80 -4.65 -15.80
C TRP A 18 24.60 -3.71 -15.62
N CYS A 19 23.46 -3.99 -16.26
CA CYS A 19 22.23 -3.23 -16.05
C CYS A 19 21.75 -3.30 -14.58
N GLU A 20 21.84 -4.46 -13.93
CA GLU A 20 21.49 -4.64 -12.51
C GLU A 20 22.41 -3.82 -11.57
N GLU A 21 23.71 -3.74 -11.88
CA GLU A 21 24.68 -2.90 -11.14
C GLU A 21 24.41 -1.40 -11.32
N LEU A 22 24.12 -0.96 -12.56
CA LEU A 22 23.73 0.42 -12.87
C LEU A 22 22.48 0.85 -12.12
N TYR A 23 21.47 -0.01 -12.11
CA TYR A 23 20.20 0.24 -11.45
C TYR A 23 20.36 0.36 -9.93
N ARG A 24 21.25 -0.44 -9.32
CA ARG A 24 21.64 -0.31 -7.91
C ARG A 24 22.42 0.96 -7.59
N PHE A 25 23.29 1.41 -8.49
CA PHE A 25 24.12 2.60 -8.27
C PHE A 25 23.32 3.90 -8.38
N LEU A 26 22.33 3.93 -9.26
CA LEU A 26 21.47 5.09 -9.43
C LEU A 26 20.44 5.25 -8.30
N GLU A 27 20.51 4.43 -7.24
CA GLU A 27 19.58 4.43 -6.10
C GLU A 27 18.10 4.41 -6.50
N TYR A 28 17.80 4.00 -7.74
CA TYR A 28 16.44 3.64 -8.10
C TYR A 28 16.13 2.38 -7.32
N PRO A 29 15.05 2.36 -6.53
CA PRO A 29 14.71 1.20 -5.73
C PRO A 29 14.55 0.01 -6.66
N VAL A 30 15.56 -0.86 -6.65
CA VAL A 30 15.51 -2.10 -7.42
C VAL A 30 14.39 -2.91 -6.85
N PHE A 31 13.28 -3.06 -7.57
CA PHE A 31 12.36 -4.15 -7.30
C PHE A 31 13.06 -5.43 -7.80
N PRO A 32 13.58 -6.28 -6.91
CA PRO A 32 14.18 -7.53 -7.34
C PRO A 32 13.02 -8.45 -7.75
N GLY A 33 12.93 -8.69 -9.06
CA GLY A 33 11.76 -9.29 -9.71
C GLY A 33 10.82 -8.19 -10.18
N ASP A 34 10.53 -8.13 -11.49
CA ASP A 34 9.43 -7.30 -11.96
C ASP A 34 8.15 -7.83 -11.31
N SER A 35 7.75 -7.14 -10.26
CA SER A 35 6.38 -7.02 -9.88
C SER A 35 6.10 -5.54 -9.95
N ILE A 36 5.75 -5.04 -11.14
CA ILE A 36 4.45 -4.37 -11.21
C ILE A 36 3.50 -5.27 -10.42
N SER A 37 3.37 -5.02 -9.11
CA SER A 37 2.53 -5.86 -8.27
C SER A 37 1.19 -5.84 -8.99
N PRO A 38 0.62 -6.98 -9.43
CA PRO A 38 -0.70 -6.98 -10.10
C PRO A 38 -1.82 -6.51 -9.15
N ARG A 39 -1.41 -6.05 -7.97
CA ARG A 39 -2.14 -5.57 -6.83
C ARG A 39 -1.37 -4.36 -6.28
N LEU A 40 -1.44 -3.21 -6.94
CA LEU A 40 -0.79 -2.00 -6.44
C LEU A 40 -1.36 -1.73 -5.04
N ASN A 41 -0.54 -1.89 -3.99
CA ASN A 41 -0.89 -1.64 -2.60
C ASN A 41 -2.08 -2.45 -2.04
N TYR A 42 -2.19 -3.74 -2.38
CA TYR A 42 -3.17 -4.64 -1.75
C TYR A 42 -2.61 -5.38 -0.53
N ALA A 43 -3.35 -5.40 0.57
CA ALA A 43 -3.08 -6.26 1.72
C ALA A 43 -4.36 -6.86 2.31
N VAL A 44 -4.21 -7.91 3.11
CA VAL A 44 -5.31 -8.47 3.90
C VAL A 44 -5.12 -8.00 5.33
N ASP A 45 -6.21 -7.57 5.96
CA ASP A 45 -6.23 -7.26 7.37
C ASP A 45 -5.84 -8.48 8.21
N SER A 46 -5.00 -8.25 9.21
CA SER A 46 -4.46 -9.27 10.11
C SER A 46 -5.14 -9.30 11.47
N GLU A 47 -6.01 -8.33 11.76
CA GLU A 47 -6.71 -8.24 13.03
C GLU A 47 -8.19 -8.62 12.93
N ALA A 48 -8.82 -8.78 14.09
CA ALA A 48 -10.24 -9.10 14.25
C ALA A 48 -11.01 -7.93 14.92
N THR A 49 -10.53 -6.70 14.76
CA THR A 49 -11.02 -5.50 15.47
C THR A 49 -11.40 -4.38 14.50
N ASP A 50 -11.96 -3.27 15.01
CA ASP A 50 -12.18 -2.03 14.26
C ASP A 50 -10.87 -1.26 13.95
N THR A 51 -9.72 -1.84 14.30
CA THR A 51 -8.38 -1.38 13.93
C THR A 51 -7.81 -2.34 12.89
N TYR A 52 -7.94 -1.97 11.62
CA TYR A 52 -7.43 -2.77 10.51
C TYR A 52 -5.91 -2.67 10.46
N VAL A 53 -5.21 -3.81 10.47
CA VAL A 53 -3.75 -3.84 10.41
C VAL A 53 -3.30 -4.51 9.13
N ILE A 54 -2.62 -3.73 8.29
CA ILE A 54 -2.15 -4.18 6.98
C ILE A 54 -0.64 -4.04 6.86
N THR A 55 -0.02 -4.99 6.15
CA THR A 55 1.41 -4.95 5.83
C THR A 55 1.59 -4.75 4.33
N LEU A 56 2.22 -3.64 3.94
CA LEU A 56 2.48 -3.26 2.55
C LEU A 56 3.99 -3.10 2.31
N ASN A 57 4.53 -3.74 1.29
CA ASN A 57 5.94 -3.55 0.95
C ASN A 57 6.16 -2.14 0.37
N GLY A 58 7.25 -1.47 0.79
CA GLY A 58 7.64 -0.16 0.28
C GLY A 58 7.03 1.06 0.99
N VAL A 59 6.03 0.88 1.86
CA VAL A 59 5.44 1.98 2.65
C VAL A 59 6.26 2.20 3.93
N LYS A 60 7.03 3.28 4.00
CA LYS A 60 7.85 3.63 5.17
C LYS A 60 7.30 4.81 5.98
N SER A 61 6.35 5.55 5.41
CA SER A 61 5.71 6.70 6.05
C SER A 61 4.39 7.00 5.33
N TYR A 62 3.49 7.71 6.01
CA TYR A 62 2.26 8.22 5.40
C TYR A 62 2.57 9.47 4.58
N ILE A 63 2.27 9.41 3.28
CA ILE A 63 2.44 10.51 2.33
C ILE A 63 1.06 10.84 1.77
N ALA A 64 0.70 12.13 1.71
CA ALA A 64 -0.57 12.54 1.10
C ALA A 64 -0.66 12.03 -0.34
N GLY A 65 -1.82 11.48 -0.71
CA GLY A 65 -2.05 10.77 -1.96
C GLY A 65 -1.68 9.29 -1.94
N LEU A 66 -1.26 8.73 -0.79
CA LEU A 66 -1.04 7.28 -0.67
C LEU A 66 -2.35 6.53 -0.84
N ILE A 67 -2.47 5.79 -1.95
CA ILE A 67 -3.61 4.93 -2.26
C ILE A 67 -3.33 3.53 -1.72
N ILE A 68 -4.28 3.00 -0.95
CA ILE A 68 -4.23 1.65 -0.42
C ILE A 68 -5.49 0.88 -0.77
N THR A 69 -5.34 -0.41 -1.01
CA THR A 69 -6.46 -1.34 -1.12
C THR A 69 -6.29 -2.41 -0.07
N PHE A 70 -7.33 -2.73 0.68
CA PHE A 70 -7.24 -3.84 1.63
C PHE A 70 -8.51 -4.66 1.69
N LYS A 71 -8.37 -5.93 2.06
CA LYS A 71 -9.50 -6.79 2.39
C LYS A 71 -9.74 -6.75 3.89
N ALA A 72 -10.90 -6.24 4.30
CA ALA A 72 -11.30 -6.20 5.70
C ALA A 72 -11.59 -7.62 6.20
N ASN A 73 -11.09 -7.99 7.37
CA ASN A 73 -11.41 -9.28 7.99
C ASN A 73 -12.67 -9.19 8.87
N THR A 74 -12.90 -8.01 9.46
CA THR A 74 -13.96 -7.76 10.45
C THR A 74 -14.95 -6.72 9.95
N ILE A 75 -16.22 -6.91 10.29
CA ILE A 75 -17.25 -5.87 10.14
C ILE A 75 -16.91 -4.70 11.06
N ASN A 76 -16.91 -3.48 10.53
CA ASN A 76 -16.71 -2.31 11.38
C ASN A 76 -17.95 -2.06 12.26
N THR A 77 -17.76 -1.68 13.52
CA THR A 77 -18.88 -1.33 14.43
C THR A 77 -19.10 0.18 14.62
N GLY A 78 -18.34 1.00 13.90
CA GLY A 78 -18.42 2.46 13.91
C GLY A 78 -17.12 3.08 13.40
N ALA A 79 -16.60 4.06 14.15
CA ALA A 79 -15.30 4.68 13.90
C ALA A 79 -14.19 3.62 13.87
N CYS A 80 -13.54 3.49 12.73
CA CYS A 80 -12.49 2.51 12.51
C CYS A 80 -11.17 3.18 12.12
N THR A 81 -10.09 2.45 12.31
CA THR A 81 -8.73 2.93 12.03
C THR A 81 -7.96 1.92 11.19
N ILE A 82 -6.89 2.38 10.54
CA ILE A 82 -5.98 1.56 9.78
C ILE A 82 -4.53 1.83 10.19
N ASN A 83 -3.78 0.76 10.45
CA ASN A 83 -2.36 0.80 10.75
C ASN A 83 -1.60 0.06 9.65
N ILE A 84 -0.68 0.76 8.98
CA ILE A 84 0.13 0.21 7.89
C ILE A 84 1.54 -0.02 8.42
N ASN A 85 2.05 -1.25 8.34
CA ASN A 85 3.42 -1.59 8.75
C ASN A 85 3.80 -1.17 10.19
N GLY A 86 2.82 -0.95 11.07
CA GLY A 86 3.09 -0.45 12.42
C GLY A 86 3.51 1.04 12.47
N LEU A 87 3.26 1.82 11.41
CA LEU A 87 3.58 3.26 11.34
C LEU A 87 2.67 4.12 12.23
N GLY A 88 1.58 3.56 12.74
CA GLY A 88 0.63 4.21 13.64
C GLY A 88 -0.79 4.20 13.07
N ALA A 89 -1.79 3.99 13.91
CA ALA A 89 -3.18 3.94 13.48
C ALA A 89 -3.68 5.31 12.98
N LYS A 90 -4.35 5.31 11.83
CA LYS A 90 -4.99 6.47 11.21
C LYS A 90 -6.48 6.24 11.06
N SER A 91 -7.30 7.25 11.28
CA SER A 91 -8.75 7.10 11.12
C SER A 91 -9.13 6.89 9.66
N LEU A 92 -10.10 6.02 9.46
CA LEU A 92 -10.79 5.82 8.19
C LEU A 92 -12.08 6.64 8.21
N LYS A 93 -12.27 7.50 7.21
CA LYS A 93 -13.40 8.42 7.11
C LYS A 93 -14.08 8.30 5.76
N ILE A 94 -15.35 8.69 5.72
CA ILE A 94 -16.17 8.79 4.50
C ILE A 94 -16.56 10.26 4.25
N ASN A 95 -17.15 10.53 3.09
CA ASN A 95 -17.65 11.86 2.71
C ASN A 95 -16.59 12.98 2.82
N GLY A 96 -15.38 12.72 2.32
CA GLY A 96 -14.31 13.73 2.30
C GLY A 96 -13.73 14.04 3.68
N ASP A 97 -13.45 13.02 4.48
CA ASP A 97 -12.84 13.13 5.83
C ASP A 97 -13.76 13.65 6.96
N THR A 98 -15.04 13.89 6.68
CA THR A 98 -15.93 14.56 7.64
C THR A 98 -16.70 13.62 8.56
N THR A 99 -16.89 12.37 8.15
CA THR A 99 -17.84 11.45 8.82
C THR A 99 -17.18 10.10 9.08
N ASP A 100 -17.45 9.51 10.25
CA ASP A 100 -17.07 8.13 10.56
C ASP A 100 -17.98 7.13 9.84
N PRO A 101 -17.45 5.98 9.37
CA PRO A 101 -18.27 4.91 8.83
C PRO A 101 -19.33 4.44 9.84
N ALA A 102 -20.56 4.23 9.39
CA ALA A 102 -21.60 3.63 10.23
C ALA A 102 -21.28 2.16 10.55
N ASN A 103 -21.94 1.58 11.55
CA ASN A 103 -21.83 0.15 11.83
C ASN A 103 -22.23 -0.68 10.59
N GLY A 104 -21.41 -1.65 10.20
CA GLY A 104 -21.69 -2.51 9.04
C GLY A 104 -21.32 -1.91 7.69
N TRP A 105 -20.74 -0.70 7.66
CA TRP A 105 -20.34 -0.01 6.43
C TRP A 105 -19.23 -0.75 5.67
N ILE A 106 -18.24 -1.26 6.39
CA ILE A 106 -17.19 -2.14 5.90
C ILE A 106 -17.57 -3.55 6.30
N LYS A 107 -17.93 -4.38 5.31
CA LYS A 107 -18.28 -5.79 5.56
C LYS A 107 -17.03 -6.65 5.69
N ALA A 108 -17.10 -7.66 6.55
CA ALA A 108 -16.09 -8.71 6.59
C ALA A 108 -15.93 -9.34 5.19
N GLY A 109 -14.70 -9.42 4.71
CA GLY A 109 -14.35 -9.93 3.38
C GLY A 109 -14.48 -8.93 2.23
N SER A 110 -14.97 -7.72 2.46
CA SER A 110 -15.04 -6.65 1.44
C SER A 110 -13.66 -6.09 1.10
N ILE A 111 -13.52 -5.55 -0.12
CA ILE A 111 -12.31 -4.85 -0.56
C ILE A 111 -12.56 -3.35 -0.42
N VAL A 112 -11.76 -2.70 0.40
CA VAL A 112 -11.83 -1.27 0.69
C VAL A 112 -10.70 -0.54 -0.04
N LEU A 113 -11.03 0.55 -0.72
CA LEU A 113 -10.09 1.46 -1.36
C LEU A 113 -10.05 2.74 -0.54
N ALA A 114 -8.88 3.13 -0.04
CA ALA A 114 -8.71 4.35 0.73
C ALA A 114 -7.50 5.16 0.29
N VAL A 115 -7.57 6.49 0.45
CA VAL A 115 -6.50 7.43 0.10
C VAL A 115 -6.17 8.30 1.29
N TYR A 116 -4.88 8.42 1.60
CA TYR A 116 -4.42 9.31 2.67
C TYR A 116 -4.43 10.76 2.20
N ASP A 117 -5.09 11.66 2.92
CA ASP A 117 -5.19 13.08 2.56
C ASP A 117 -4.12 13.97 3.23
N GLY A 118 -3.32 13.41 4.13
CA GLY A 118 -2.35 14.14 4.96
C GLY A 118 -2.63 14.00 6.45
N THR A 119 -3.86 13.71 6.84
CA THR A 119 -4.30 13.53 8.23
C THR A 119 -4.93 12.16 8.44
N ASN A 120 -5.87 11.79 7.57
CA ASN A 120 -6.73 10.60 7.68
C ASN A 120 -6.80 9.86 6.34
N PHE A 121 -7.39 8.66 6.37
CA PHE A 121 -7.69 7.91 5.16
C PHE A 121 -9.14 8.10 4.75
N GLN A 122 -9.35 8.58 3.52
CA GLN A 122 -10.67 8.70 2.93
C GLN A 122 -11.01 7.43 2.15
N ILE A 123 -12.10 6.78 2.54
CA ILE A 123 -12.64 5.62 1.83
C ILE A 123 -13.31 6.11 0.54
N LEU A 124 -12.89 5.55 -0.60
CA LEU A 124 -13.36 5.92 -1.93
C LEU A 124 -14.40 4.95 -2.50
N ASN A 125 -14.46 3.71 -2.02
CA ASN A 125 -15.52 2.79 -2.43
C ASN A 125 -16.81 3.10 -1.65
N PRO A 126 -17.90 3.49 -2.33
CA PRO A 126 -19.17 3.69 -1.67
C PRO A 126 -19.83 2.32 -1.47
N ASP A 127 -19.68 1.71 -0.30
CA ASP A 127 -20.53 0.59 0.08
C ASP A 127 -21.81 1.14 0.70
N MET A 128 -22.78 1.44 -0.17
CA MET A 128 -24.15 1.75 0.25
C MET A 128 -24.82 0.48 0.79
N THR A 129 -24.79 0.30 2.10
CA THR A 129 -26.00 -0.17 2.78
C THR A 129 -26.39 0.87 3.82
N PRO A 130 -27.51 1.60 3.63
CA PRO A 130 -28.05 2.51 4.63
C PRO A 130 -28.46 1.77 5.92
#